data_AF-A0A328KVZ0-F1
#
_entry.id   AF-A0A328KVZ0-F1
#
_cell.length_a   1.000
_cell.length_b   1.000
_cell.length_c   1.000
_cell.angle_alpha   90.00
_cell.angle_beta   90.00
_cell.angle_gamma   90.00
#
_symmetry.space_group_name_H-M   'P 1'
#
loop_
_entity.id
_entity.type
_entity.pdbx_description
1 polymer ?
#
loop_
_entity_poly.entity_id
_entity_poly.type
_entity_poly.pdbx_seq_one_letter_code
_entity_poly.pdbx_strand_id
1 'polypeptide(L)'
;MSIHKHHARNAKRTLFIAIIVWIIVVIGLVMEYKKGTIFTSDKEILKLIGILLPAFGLLIYSFIEKRRAKMLRQDNCNIGSSRLFEQQKFVVRREVGVFQVITYFGLDGSAVGFLKEEYNSVIQSIWKGALSFLFKGLHKQQFYLYNQSGERLLRVQKKMGVRNFYIFYSVNGKKIGELKQVLSLTKWEWIFLEMNGKEIGKVTGDFSATMQKIDWQDGTHIDVKEDGIPLEAAKYFSASGGSLVTASISGQAELSRAVYYGVAAIVTIKN
;
A
#
# COMPACT_ATOMS: atom_id res chain seq x y z
N MET A 1 -12.41 -8.17 -7.06
CA MET A 1 -11.77 -9.05 -6.04
C MET A 1 -12.43 -8.74 -4.70
N SER A 2 -12.52 -9.67 -3.75
CA SER A 2 -13.16 -9.42 -2.43
C SER A 2 -12.11 -9.29 -1.33
N ILE A 3 -12.44 -8.64 -0.21
CA ILE A 3 -11.53 -8.53 0.94
C ILE A 3 -11.06 -9.90 1.47
N HIS A 4 -11.91 -10.94 1.43
CA HIS A 4 -11.49 -12.29 1.82
C HIS A 4 -10.38 -12.86 0.91
N LYS A 5 -10.43 -12.59 -0.41
CA LYS A 5 -9.38 -13.02 -1.36
C LYS A 5 -8.08 -12.28 -1.11
N HIS A 6 -8.15 -11.00 -0.73
CA HIS A 6 -7.00 -10.21 -0.33
C HIS A 6 -6.34 -10.77 0.94
N HIS A 7 -7.12 -11.02 2.01
CA HIS A 7 -6.62 -11.67 3.22
C HIS A 7 -6.02 -13.05 2.95
N ALA A 8 -6.68 -13.88 2.12
CA ALA A 8 -6.16 -15.20 1.76
C ALA A 8 -4.79 -15.12 1.06
N ARG A 9 -4.63 -14.16 0.15
CA ARG A 9 -3.39 -13.95 -0.60
C ARG A 9 -2.28 -13.43 0.30
N ASN A 10 -2.58 -12.44 1.16
CA ASN A 10 -1.62 -11.94 2.16
C ASN A 10 -1.21 -13.05 3.11
N ALA A 11 -2.16 -13.81 3.68
CA ALA A 11 -1.88 -14.95 4.55
C ALA A 11 -0.93 -15.96 3.90
N LYS A 12 -1.18 -16.34 2.63
CA LYS A 12 -0.32 -17.28 1.90
C LYS A 12 1.10 -16.74 1.71
N ARG A 13 1.23 -15.46 1.37
CA ARG A 13 2.54 -14.81 1.17
C ARG A 13 3.31 -14.67 2.48
N THR A 14 2.66 -14.21 3.55
CA THR A 14 3.30 -14.06 4.86
C THR A 14 3.68 -15.42 5.45
N LEU A 15 2.86 -16.45 5.26
CA LEU A 15 3.20 -17.81 5.67
C LEU A 15 4.42 -18.36 4.91
N PHE A 16 4.52 -18.09 3.61
CA PHE A 16 5.71 -18.48 2.84
C PHE A 16 6.98 -17.78 3.34
N ILE A 17 6.91 -16.48 3.62
CA ILE A 17 8.02 -15.73 4.22
C ILE A 17 8.38 -16.30 5.60
N ALA A 18 7.39 -16.58 6.44
CA ALA A 18 7.60 -17.15 7.76
C ALA A 18 8.30 -18.53 7.68
N ILE A 19 7.96 -19.38 6.71
CA ILE A 19 8.65 -20.66 6.49
C ILE A 19 10.12 -20.43 6.14
N ILE A 20 10.43 -19.50 5.24
CA ILE A 20 11.82 -19.18 4.87
C ILE A 20 12.61 -18.69 6.09
N VAL A 21 12.03 -17.78 6.88
CA VAL A 21 12.65 -17.27 8.11
C VAL A 21 12.93 -18.43 9.08
N TRP A 22 11.97 -19.34 9.26
CA TRP A 22 12.15 -20.51 10.11
C TRP A 22 13.24 -21.46 9.61
N ILE A 23 13.37 -21.68 8.30
CA ILE A 23 14.46 -22.46 7.72
C ILE A 23 15.82 -21.82 8.07
N ILE A 24 15.94 -20.49 7.91
CA ILE A 24 17.18 -19.76 8.23
C ILE A 24 17.49 -19.87 9.73
N VAL A 25 16.48 -19.69 10.60
CA VAL A 25 16.64 -19.83 12.06
C VAL A 25 17.09 -21.25 12.42
N VAL A 26 16.48 -22.29 11.84
CA VAL A 26 16.88 -23.68 12.08
C VAL A 26 18.31 -23.95 11.60
N ILE A 27 18.69 -23.47 10.41
CA ILE A 27 20.07 -23.61 9.90
C ILE A 27 21.06 -22.92 10.86
N GLY A 28 20.76 -21.70 11.30
CA GLY A 28 21.57 -20.95 12.26
C GLY A 28 21.75 -21.72 13.57
N LEU A 29 20.66 -22.25 14.12
CA LEU A 29 20.68 -23.08 15.33
C LEU A 29 21.51 -24.35 15.13
N VAL A 30 21.35 -25.06 14.00
CA VAL A 30 22.16 -26.27 13.74
C VAL A 30 23.65 -25.93 13.63
N MET A 31 23.99 -24.79 13.04
CA MET A 31 25.38 -24.32 12.92
C MET A 31 25.98 -23.93 14.28
N GLU A 32 25.26 -23.18 15.10
CA GLU A 32 25.73 -22.82 16.44
C GLU A 32 25.82 -24.06 17.34
N TYR A 33 24.91 -25.02 17.19
CA TYR A 33 24.91 -26.26 17.95
C TYR A 33 26.17 -27.06 17.65
N LYS A 34 26.52 -27.18 16.36
CA LYS A 34 27.77 -27.83 15.91
C LYS A 34 29.03 -27.13 16.42
N LYS A 35 28.98 -25.81 16.68
CA LYS A 35 30.11 -25.05 17.24
C LYS A 35 30.23 -25.19 18.76
N GLY A 36 29.24 -25.79 19.43
CA GLY A 36 29.22 -25.94 20.89
C GLY A 36 28.99 -24.63 21.64
N THR A 37 28.57 -23.57 20.94
CA THR A 37 28.38 -22.21 21.49
C THR A 37 26.94 -21.91 21.87
N ILE A 38 26.01 -22.89 21.82
CA ILE A 38 24.63 -22.62 22.25
C ILE A 38 24.55 -22.78 23.75
N PHE A 39 23.91 -21.81 24.41
CA PHE A 39 23.61 -21.80 25.85
C PHE A 39 24.83 -21.63 26.75
N THR A 40 25.96 -21.14 26.23
CA THR A 40 27.17 -20.93 27.06
C THR A 40 27.16 -19.62 27.84
N SER A 41 26.34 -18.65 27.42
CA SER A 41 26.19 -17.36 28.10
C SER A 41 24.76 -16.84 28.02
N ASP A 42 24.30 -16.14 29.07
CA ASP A 42 23.03 -15.38 29.09
C ASP A 42 22.89 -14.43 27.89
N LYS A 43 24.01 -13.90 27.38
CA LYS A 43 24.04 -13.02 26.21
C LYS A 43 23.64 -13.73 24.91
N GLU A 44 23.92 -15.01 24.79
CA GLU A 44 23.55 -15.83 23.63
C GLU A 44 22.08 -16.23 23.70
N ILE A 45 21.59 -16.56 24.91
CA ILE A 45 20.17 -16.83 25.17
C ILE A 45 19.32 -15.61 24.82
N LEU A 46 19.75 -14.40 25.20
CA LEU A 46 19.02 -13.16 24.91
C LEU A 46 18.97 -12.84 23.41
N LYS A 47 20.05 -13.12 22.67
CA LYS A 47 20.06 -13.02 21.19
C LYS A 47 19.09 -14.01 20.55
N LEU A 48 19.06 -15.24 21.05
CA LEU A 48 18.17 -16.30 20.59
C LEU A 48 16.70 -15.91 20.79
N ILE A 49 16.34 -15.41 21.97
CA ILE A 49 15.00 -14.87 22.27
C ILE A 49 14.67 -13.70 21.33
N GLY A 50 15.62 -12.78 21.12
CA GLY A 50 15.46 -11.65 20.21
C GLY A 50 15.18 -12.03 18.75
N ILE A 51 15.63 -13.21 18.31
CA ILE A 51 15.38 -13.74 16.94
C ILE A 51 14.11 -14.60 16.89
N LEU A 52 13.85 -15.41 17.91
CA LEU A 52 12.69 -16.31 17.98
C LEU A 52 11.38 -15.53 18.16
N LEU A 53 11.35 -14.51 19.02
CA LEU A 53 10.11 -13.79 19.34
C LEU A 53 9.48 -13.13 18.09
N PRO A 54 10.23 -12.41 17.22
CA PRO A 54 9.70 -11.88 15.98
C PRO A 54 9.29 -12.97 14.97
N ALA A 55 10.02 -14.09 14.91
CA ALA A 55 9.70 -15.21 14.01
C ALA A 55 8.38 -15.89 14.39
N PHE A 56 8.12 -16.05 15.69
CA PHE A 56 6.82 -16.51 16.20
C PHE A 56 5.71 -15.49 15.92
N GLY A 57 5.98 -14.19 16.09
CA GLY A 57 5.04 -13.13 15.74
C GLY A 57 4.57 -13.20 14.28
N LEU A 58 5.49 -13.43 13.34
CA LEU A 58 5.18 -13.60 11.92
C LEU A 58 4.30 -14.83 11.63
N LEU A 59 4.52 -15.94 12.34
CA LEU A 59 3.66 -17.13 12.23
C LEU A 59 2.24 -16.85 12.74
N ILE A 60 2.13 -16.28 13.94
CA ILE A 60 0.83 -15.95 14.57
C ILE A 60 0.04 -15.01 13.65
N TYR A 61 0.68 -13.97 13.14
CA TYR A 61 0.08 -13.04 12.19
C TYR A 61 -0.45 -13.76 10.93
N SER A 62 0.34 -14.68 10.38
CA SER A 62 -0.06 -15.47 9.20
C SER A 62 -1.28 -16.36 9.46
N PHE A 63 -1.37 -16.95 10.66
CA PHE A 63 -2.54 -17.74 11.07
C PHE A 63 -3.80 -16.89 11.27
N ILE A 64 -3.68 -15.71 11.88
CA ILE A 64 -4.78 -14.76 12.06
C ILE A 64 -5.37 -14.34 10.71
N GLU A 65 -4.52 -13.94 9.77
CA GLU A 65 -4.92 -13.58 8.39
C GLU A 65 -5.61 -14.75 7.67
N LYS A 66 -5.11 -15.98 7.84
CA LYS A 66 -5.72 -17.20 7.26
C LYS A 66 -7.09 -17.51 7.86
N ARG A 67 -7.30 -17.31 9.17
CA ARG A 67 -8.59 -17.52 9.84
C ARG A 67 -9.64 -16.53 9.37
N ARG A 68 -9.27 -15.25 9.21
CA ARG A 68 -10.16 -14.20 8.71
C ARG A 68 -10.61 -14.43 7.29
N ALA A 69 -9.70 -14.85 6.42
CA ALA A 69 -10.03 -15.21 5.05
C ALA A 69 -11.09 -16.32 4.96
N LYS A 70 -11.15 -17.23 5.96
CA LYS A 70 -12.20 -18.26 6.06
C LYS A 70 -13.52 -17.70 6.60
N MET A 71 -13.47 -16.88 7.65
CA MET A 71 -14.66 -16.28 8.27
C MET A 71 -15.42 -15.36 7.30
N LEU A 72 -14.70 -14.50 6.58
CA LEU A 72 -15.26 -13.60 5.54
C LEU A 72 -15.73 -14.33 4.27
N ARG A 73 -15.46 -15.64 4.15
CA ARG A 73 -15.97 -16.49 3.06
C ARG A 73 -17.36 -17.05 3.36
N GLN A 74 -17.74 -17.06 4.64
CA GLN A 74 -18.99 -17.60 5.14
C GLN A 74 -20.08 -16.52 5.22
N ASP A 75 -19.68 -15.27 5.46
CA ASP A 75 -20.51 -14.09 5.24
C ASP A 75 -20.51 -13.76 3.75
N ASN A 76 -21.60 -14.08 3.05
CA ASN A 76 -21.78 -13.77 1.63
C ASN A 76 -21.52 -12.27 1.38
N CYS A 77 -20.36 -11.94 0.79
CA CYS A 77 -20.18 -10.65 0.13
C CYS A 77 -21.20 -10.57 -1.01
N ASN A 78 -22.29 -9.85 -0.80
CA ASN A 78 -23.07 -9.32 -1.90
C ASN A 78 -22.14 -8.40 -2.68
N ILE A 79 -21.67 -8.87 -3.82
CA ILE A 79 -20.81 -8.11 -4.72
C ILE A 79 -21.71 -7.08 -5.39
N GLY A 80 -21.97 -5.98 -4.69
CA GLY A 80 -22.45 -4.77 -5.32
C GLY A 80 -21.38 -4.31 -6.30
N SER A 81 -21.76 -4.09 -7.55
CA SER A 81 -20.91 -3.49 -8.58
C SER A 81 -20.71 -2.00 -8.30
N SER A 82 -20.16 -1.65 -7.15
CA SER A 82 -19.87 -0.26 -6.82
C SER A 82 -18.67 0.21 -7.63
N ARG A 83 -18.87 1.22 -8.47
CA ARG A 83 -17.78 1.75 -9.29
C ARG A 83 -16.88 2.63 -8.42
N LEU A 84 -15.56 2.51 -8.64
CA LEU A 84 -14.52 3.26 -7.92
C LEU A 84 -14.87 4.75 -7.77
N PHE A 85 -15.38 5.38 -8.82
CA PHE A 85 -15.61 6.83 -8.87
C PHE A 85 -16.99 7.28 -8.38
N GLU A 86 -17.86 6.36 -7.99
CA GLU A 86 -19.17 6.67 -7.39
C GLU A 86 -19.07 6.75 -5.86
N GLN A 87 -18.03 6.16 -5.27
CA GLN A 87 -17.85 6.14 -3.83
C GLN A 87 -17.08 7.36 -3.33
N GLN A 88 -17.75 8.23 -2.58
CA GLN A 88 -17.08 9.34 -1.89
C GLN A 88 -16.22 8.86 -0.71
N LYS A 89 -16.52 7.69 -0.14
CA LYS A 89 -15.78 7.10 0.99
C LYS A 89 -15.33 5.70 0.66
N PHE A 90 -14.03 5.45 0.81
CA PHE A 90 -13.44 4.14 0.53
C PHE A 90 -12.22 3.90 1.43
N VAL A 91 -11.86 2.64 1.63
CA VAL A 91 -10.68 2.23 2.39
C VAL A 91 -9.56 1.87 1.42
N VAL A 92 -8.39 2.47 1.60
CA VAL A 92 -7.19 2.14 0.82
C VAL A 92 -6.31 1.22 1.66
N ARG A 93 -5.85 0.12 1.05
CA ARG A 93 -4.97 -0.83 1.72
C ARG A 93 -3.90 -1.40 0.79
N ARG A 94 -2.69 -1.51 1.32
CA ARG A 94 -1.54 -2.12 0.65
C ARG A 94 -1.51 -3.63 0.85
N GLU A 95 -1.34 -4.39 -0.23
CA GLU A 95 -1.07 -5.83 -0.16
C GLU A 95 0.40 -6.09 0.25
N VAL A 96 0.62 -7.18 0.97
CA VAL A 96 1.98 -7.66 1.28
C VAL A 96 2.53 -8.39 0.07
N GLY A 97 3.68 -7.95 -0.45
CA GLY A 97 4.32 -8.57 -1.60
C GLY A 97 5.53 -7.79 -2.14
N VAL A 98 6.27 -8.45 -3.05
CA VAL A 98 7.42 -7.87 -3.76
C VAL A 98 6.99 -6.72 -4.68
N PHE A 99 5.82 -6.87 -5.31
CA PHE A 99 5.17 -5.81 -6.08
C PHE A 99 4.13 -5.13 -5.22
N GLN A 100 4.18 -3.79 -5.21
CA GLN A 100 3.23 -2.99 -4.49
C GLN A 100 1.88 -3.06 -5.21
N VAL A 101 0.89 -3.57 -4.50
CA VAL A 101 -0.49 -3.58 -4.97
C VAL A 101 -1.30 -2.88 -3.91
N ILE A 102 -2.08 -1.91 -4.34
CA ILE A 102 -2.88 -1.05 -3.47
C ILE A 102 -4.32 -1.28 -3.89
N THR A 103 -5.14 -1.76 -2.98
CA THR A 103 -6.54 -2.06 -3.25
C THR A 103 -7.41 -0.98 -2.64
N TYR A 104 -8.36 -0.50 -3.42
CA TYR A 104 -9.44 0.38 -2.98
C TYR A 104 -10.63 -0.51 -2.64
N PHE A 105 -11.13 -0.37 -1.43
CA PHE A 105 -12.29 -1.11 -0.94
C PHE A 105 -13.45 -0.17 -0.64
N GLY A 106 -14.65 -0.59 -1.00
CA GLY A 106 -15.86 0.00 -0.43
C GLY A 106 -15.99 -0.32 1.06
N LEU A 107 -16.88 0.40 1.72
CA LEU A 107 -17.19 0.19 3.14
C LEU A 107 -17.85 -1.19 3.40
N ASP A 108 -18.38 -1.81 2.35
CA ASP A 108 -18.92 -3.17 2.32
C ASP A 108 -17.85 -4.27 2.17
N GLY A 109 -16.57 -3.90 2.05
CA GLY A 109 -15.46 -4.83 1.84
C GLY A 109 -15.32 -5.35 0.41
N SER A 110 -16.09 -4.83 -0.55
CA SER A 110 -15.91 -5.11 -1.97
C SER A 110 -14.69 -4.34 -2.50
N ALA A 111 -13.86 -4.95 -3.36
CA ALA A 111 -12.78 -4.19 -4.00
C ALA A 111 -13.33 -3.47 -5.23
N VAL A 112 -13.19 -2.15 -5.22
CA VAL A 112 -13.71 -1.24 -6.24
C VAL A 112 -12.64 -0.81 -7.26
N GLY A 113 -11.37 -1.00 -6.94
CA GLY A 113 -10.25 -0.78 -7.85
C GLY A 113 -8.91 -1.19 -7.27
N PHE A 114 -7.85 -1.09 -8.09
CA PHE A 114 -6.48 -1.44 -7.67
C PHE A 114 -5.45 -0.51 -8.33
N LEU A 115 -4.51 0.02 -7.56
CA LEU A 115 -3.29 0.64 -8.07
C LEU A 115 -2.16 -0.39 -7.95
N LYS A 116 -1.80 -0.98 -9.07
CA LYS A 116 -0.86 -2.11 -9.14
C LYS A 116 0.44 -1.71 -9.79
N GLU A 117 1.54 -2.05 -9.15
CA GLU A 117 2.86 -1.93 -9.74
C GLU A 117 3.06 -3.00 -10.82
N GLU A 118 3.34 -2.57 -12.05
CA GLU A 118 3.58 -3.46 -13.20
C GLU A 118 4.72 -2.94 -14.07
N TYR A 119 5.46 -3.89 -14.63
CA TYR A 119 6.58 -3.64 -15.53
C TYR A 119 6.32 -4.32 -16.86
N ASN A 120 6.70 -3.66 -17.95
CA ASN A 120 6.50 -4.19 -19.29
C ASN A 120 7.46 -5.35 -19.61
N SER A 121 8.56 -5.49 -18.86
CA SER A 121 9.58 -6.52 -19.09
C SER A 121 9.76 -7.42 -17.87
N VAL A 122 9.88 -8.73 -18.14
CA VAL A 122 10.20 -9.77 -17.15
C VAL A 122 11.55 -9.49 -16.49
N ILE A 123 12.53 -9.00 -17.26
CA ILE A 123 13.87 -8.67 -16.76
C ILE A 123 13.82 -7.52 -15.74
N GLN A 124 13.00 -6.50 -15.99
CA GLN A 124 12.80 -5.39 -15.04
C GLN A 124 12.13 -5.86 -13.74
N SER A 125 11.17 -6.79 -13.85
CA SER A 125 10.50 -7.42 -12.73
C SER A 125 11.48 -8.20 -11.84
N ILE A 126 12.36 -9.01 -12.45
CA ILE A 126 13.41 -9.77 -11.74
C ILE A 126 14.43 -8.83 -11.08
N TRP A 127 14.93 -7.84 -11.83
CA TRP A 127 15.88 -6.86 -11.30
C TRP A 127 15.33 -6.11 -10.09
N LYS A 128 14.06 -5.72 -10.15
CA LYS A 128 13.40 -5.11 -9.00
C LYS A 128 13.30 -6.07 -7.81
N GLY A 129 12.96 -7.34 -8.05
CA GLY A 129 12.97 -8.35 -7.00
C GLY A 129 14.30 -8.39 -6.25
N ALA A 130 15.40 -8.46 -6.98
CA ALA A 130 16.76 -8.47 -6.43
C ALA A 130 17.14 -7.12 -5.76
N LEU A 131 16.89 -5.99 -6.41
CA LEU A 131 17.31 -4.67 -5.94
C LEU A 131 16.43 -4.10 -4.82
N SER A 132 15.14 -4.45 -4.78
CA SER A 132 14.22 -3.94 -3.74
C SER A 132 14.57 -4.43 -2.34
N PHE A 133 15.28 -5.56 -2.24
CA PHE A 133 15.78 -6.10 -0.99
C PHE A 133 16.96 -5.29 -0.42
N LEU A 134 17.88 -4.86 -1.29
CA LEU A 134 19.12 -4.19 -0.89
C LEU A 134 19.05 -2.65 -0.93
N PHE A 135 18.29 -2.08 -1.88
CA PHE A 135 18.27 -0.64 -2.15
C PHE A 135 16.85 -0.12 -2.35
N LYS A 136 16.16 0.17 -1.24
CA LYS A 136 14.85 0.83 -1.26
C LYS A 136 14.97 2.20 -1.96
N GLY A 137 14.22 2.40 -3.05
CA GLY A 137 14.09 3.71 -3.71
C GLY A 137 14.98 3.97 -4.94
N LEU A 138 15.95 3.11 -5.25
CA LEU A 138 16.84 3.28 -6.42
C LEU A 138 16.29 2.73 -7.73
N HIS A 139 15.07 2.19 -7.74
CA HIS A 139 14.44 1.68 -8.96
C HIS A 139 13.23 2.54 -9.35
N LYS A 140 13.02 2.64 -10.66
CA LYS A 140 11.83 3.26 -11.24
C LYS A 140 10.63 2.37 -10.91
N GLN A 141 9.59 2.96 -10.32
CA GLN A 141 8.34 2.23 -10.03
C GLN A 141 7.27 2.70 -10.98
N GLN A 142 6.52 1.76 -11.53
CA GLN A 142 5.45 2.05 -12.46
C GLN A 142 4.18 1.38 -11.98
N PHE A 143 3.17 2.20 -11.75
CA PHE A 143 1.87 1.82 -11.24
C PHE A 143 0.81 2.06 -12.31
N TYR A 144 -0.19 1.20 -12.34
CA TYR A 144 -1.39 1.36 -13.14
C TYR A 144 -2.60 1.30 -12.25
N LEU A 145 -3.48 2.29 -12.38
CA LEU A 145 -4.79 2.29 -11.75
C LEU A 145 -5.75 1.49 -12.62
N TYR A 146 -6.40 0.54 -12.00
CA TYR A 146 -7.39 -0.34 -12.61
C TYR A 146 -8.74 -0.16 -11.93
N ASN A 147 -9.82 -0.18 -12.71
CA ASN A 147 -11.17 -0.35 -12.16
C ASN A 147 -11.42 -1.82 -11.76
N GLN A 148 -12.57 -2.09 -11.14
CA GLN A 148 -12.99 -3.45 -10.77
C GLN A 148 -13.05 -4.42 -11.97
N SER A 149 -13.32 -3.92 -13.18
CA SER A 149 -13.38 -4.67 -14.43
C SER A 149 -12.00 -4.99 -15.03
N GLY A 150 -10.92 -4.44 -14.48
CA GLY A 150 -9.56 -4.65 -14.98
C GLY A 150 -9.14 -3.71 -16.12
N GLU A 151 -9.92 -2.67 -16.39
CA GLU A 151 -9.57 -1.62 -17.35
C GLU A 151 -8.54 -0.65 -16.75
N ARG A 152 -7.54 -0.26 -17.56
CA ARG A 152 -6.53 0.72 -17.17
C ARG A 152 -7.10 2.12 -17.25
N LEU A 153 -7.05 2.85 -16.14
CA LEU A 153 -7.57 4.22 -16.04
C LEU A 153 -6.47 5.28 -15.97
N LEU A 154 -5.32 4.92 -15.40
CA LEU A 154 -4.23 5.86 -15.15
C LEU A 154 -2.90 5.13 -15.08
N ARG A 155 -1.83 5.78 -15.51
CA ARG A 155 -0.46 5.30 -15.31
C ARG A 155 0.28 6.30 -14.42
N VAL A 156 0.90 5.82 -13.36
CA VAL A 156 1.68 6.63 -12.43
C VAL A 156 3.10 6.10 -12.35
N GLN A 157 4.09 6.97 -12.48
CA GLN A 157 5.48 6.57 -12.55
C GLN A 157 6.29 7.31 -11.49
N LYS A 158 6.88 6.58 -10.54
CA LYS A 158 7.85 7.13 -9.60
C LYS A 158 9.21 7.29 -10.29
N LYS A 159 9.80 8.49 -10.22
CA LYS A 159 11.21 8.69 -10.63
C LYS A 159 12.14 7.94 -9.66
N MET A 160 13.29 7.51 -10.18
CA MET A 160 14.38 6.97 -9.35
C MET A 160 14.89 8.06 -8.40
N GLY A 161 15.25 7.67 -7.17
CA GLY A 161 15.87 8.54 -6.20
C GLY A 161 15.23 8.46 -4.81
N VAL A 162 15.89 9.11 -3.85
CA VAL A 162 15.46 9.17 -2.45
C VAL A 162 14.21 10.03 -2.29
N ARG A 163 14.06 11.05 -3.16
CA ARG A 163 12.90 11.94 -3.13
C ARG A 163 11.68 11.32 -3.79
N ASN A 164 10.56 11.67 -3.22
CA ASN A 164 9.27 11.12 -3.56
C ASN A 164 8.63 11.95 -4.67
N PHE A 165 8.81 11.48 -5.90
CA PHE A 165 8.39 12.18 -7.11
C PHE A 165 7.65 11.22 -8.03
N TYR A 166 6.40 11.54 -8.36
CA TYR A 166 5.53 10.73 -9.19
C TYR A 166 5.02 11.54 -10.37
N ILE A 167 5.03 10.95 -11.55
CA ILE A 167 4.50 11.53 -12.77
C ILE A 167 3.23 10.78 -13.15
N PHE A 168 2.18 11.54 -13.44
CA PHE A 168 0.89 11.02 -13.84
C PHE A 168 0.76 11.09 -15.35
N TYR A 169 0.34 9.98 -15.95
CA TYR A 169 0.12 9.82 -17.37
C TYR A 169 -1.28 9.28 -17.63
N SER A 170 -1.89 9.77 -18.70
CA SER A 170 -3.08 9.15 -19.29
C SER A 170 -2.75 7.75 -19.81
N VAL A 171 -3.77 6.93 -20.05
CA VAL A 171 -3.67 5.60 -20.67
C VAL A 171 -2.93 5.67 -22.01
N ASN A 172 -3.11 6.76 -22.75
CA ASN A 172 -2.47 7.01 -24.05
C ASN A 172 -1.01 7.50 -23.92
N GLY A 173 -0.46 7.59 -22.70
CA GLY A 173 0.92 8.03 -22.45
C GLY A 173 1.13 9.54 -22.42
N LYS A 174 0.07 10.36 -22.61
CA LYS A 174 0.14 11.81 -22.43
C LYS A 174 0.38 12.15 -20.96
N LYS A 175 1.40 12.95 -20.66
CA LYS A 175 1.65 13.47 -19.30
C LYS A 175 0.45 14.31 -18.85
N ILE A 176 0.04 14.17 -17.60
CA ILE A 176 -1.04 14.96 -16.99
C ILE A 176 -0.45 15.96 -16.00
N GLY A 177 0.39 15.49 -15.09
CA GLY A 177 0.97 16.32 -14.02
C GLY A 177 1.98 15.54 -13.19
N GLU A 178 2.47 16.18 -12.13
CA GLU A 178 3.52 15.67 -11.27
C GLU A 178 3.17 15.88 -9.80
N LEU A 179 3.27 14.82 -8.99
CA LEU A 179 3.16 14.89 -7.54
C LEU A 179 4.56 14.83 -6.93
N LYS A 180 4.96 15.89 -6.25
CA LYS A 180 6.31 16.05 -5.68
C LYS A 180 6.22 16.27 -4.18
N GLN A 181 7.06 15.56 -3.44
CA GLN A 181 7.31 15.86 -2.04
C GLN A 181 8.39 16.95 -1.94
N VAL A 182 8.08 18.03 -1.24
CA VAL A 182 8.97 19.18 -1.00
C VAL A 182 9.13 19.38 0.50
N LEU A 183 10.32 19.79 0.93
CA LEU A 183 10.57 20.18 2.31
C LEU A 183 10.29 21.68 2.43
N SER A 184 9.27 22.04 3.22
CA SER A 184 8.88 23.42 3.51
C SER A 184 9.23 23.74 4.96
N LEU A 185 10.29 24.54 5.17
CA LEU A 185 10.84 25.03 6.46
C LEU A 185 11.06 23.97 7.56
N THR A 186 10.01 23.35 8.07
CA THR A 186 10.01 22.34 9.16
C THR A 186 9.16 21.10 8.85
N LYS A 187 8.45 21.06 7.72
CA LYS A 187 7.50 20.00 7.37
C LYS A 187 7.72 19.55 5.93
N TRP A 188 7.62 18.25 5.71
CA TRP A 188 7.45 17.76 4.35
C TRP A 188 6.03 18.08 3.92
N GLU A 189 5.86 18.47 2.66
CA GLU A 189 4.56 18.74 2.04
C GLU A 189 4.52 18.04 0.68
N TRP A 190 3.33 17.68 0.22
CA TRP A 190 3.13 17.25 -1.14
C TRP A 190 2.46 18.34 -1.95
N ILE A 191 3.00 18.58 -3.14
CA ILE A 191 2.43 19.50 -4.11
C ILE A 191 2.16 18.75 -5.41
N PHE A 192 1.02 19.04 -6.02
CA PHE A 192 0.66 18.59 -7.34
C PHE A 192 0.85 19.74 -8.34
N LEU A 193 1.73 19.52 -9.30
CA LEU A 193 2.07 20.45 -10.36
C LEU A 193 1.44 20.00 -11.67
N GLU A 194 0.83 20.94 -12.38
CA GLU A 194 0.35 20.75 -13.74
C GLU A 194 1.53 20.74 -14.75
N MET A 195 1.28 20.49 -16.04
CA MET A 195 2.33 20.41 -17.07
C MET A 195 3.15 21.70 -17.23
N ASN A 196 2.53 22.85 -16.99
CA ASN A 196 3.13 24.18 -17.01
C ASN A 196 3.95 24.51 -15.75
N GLY A 197 3.98 23.60 -14.76
CA GLY A 197 4.65 23.80 -13.48
C GLY A 197 3.86 24.62 -12.46
N LYS A 198 2.60 24.97 -12.76
CA LYS A 198 1.69 25.62 -11.82
C LYS A 198 1.22 24.62 -10.76
N GLU A 199 1.24 25.03 -9.50
CA GLU A 199 0.64 24.26 -8.41
C GLU A 199 -0.87 24.37 -8.47
N ILE A 200 -1.56 23.22 -8.47
CA ILE A 200 -3.02 23.13 -8.52
C ILE A 200 -3.61 22.31 -7.37
N GLY A 201 -2.77 21.64 -6.58
CA GLY A 201 -3.19 20.91 -5.39
C GLY A 201 -2.07 20.78 -4.37
N LYS A 202 -2.45 20.85 -3.09
CA LYS A 202 -1.52 20.78 -1.96
C LYS A 202 -2.04 19.81 -0.91
N VAL A 203 -1.15 18.99 -0.37
CA VAL A 203 -1.47 18.17 0.81
C VAL A 203 -1.06 18.93 2.06
N THR A 204 -2.02 19.18 2.93
CA THR A 204 -1.85 19.79 4.23
C THR A 204 -2.10 18.75 5.32
N GLY A 205 -1.20 18.67 6.29
CA GLY A 205 -1.24 17.66 7.36
C GLY A 205 0.17 17.25 7.73
N ASP A 206 0.44 17.11 9.03
CA ASP A 206 1.75 16.63 9.47
C ASP A 206 1.97 15.20 8.97
N PHE A 207 3.18 14.87 8.54
CA PHE A 207 3.53 13.50 8.14
C PHE A 207 3.36 12.49 9.27
N SER A 208 3.32 12.95 10.52
CA SER A 208 2.98 12.16 11.71
C SER A 208 1.51 12.25 12.12
N ALA A 209 0.71 13.10 11.48
CA ALA A 209 -0.71 13.21 11.78
C ALA A 209 -1.46 12.04 11.15
N THR A 210 -2.33 11.44 11.94
CA THR A 210 -3.29 10.40 11.52
C THR A 210 -4.33 10.92 10.51
N MET A 211 -4.27 12.20 10.14
CA MET A 211 -5.13 12.83 9.16
C MET A 211 -4.34 13.74 8.22
N GLN A 212 -4.54 13.55 6.92
CA GLN A 212 -4.01 14.39 5.85
C GLN A 212 -5.16 14.91 5.00
N LYS A 213 -5.06 16.14 4.55
CA LYS A 213 -6.04 16.79 3.69
C LYS A 213 -5.36 17.17 2.39
N ILE A 214 -6.06 17.00 1.28
CA ILE A 214 -5.58 17.36 -0.05
C ILE A 214 -6.57 18.36 -0.61
N ASP A 215 -6.12 19.60 -0.69
CA ASP A 215 -6.91 20.72 -1.17
C ASP A 215 -6.48 21.05 -2.60
N TRP A 216 -7.45 21.12 -3.51
CA TRP A 216 -7.24 21.46 -4.92
C TRP A 216 -7.84 22.82 -5.23
N GLN A 217 -7.24 23.54 -6.18
CA GLN A 217 -7.70 24.88 -6.57
C GLN A 217 -9.09 24.88 -7.24
N ASP A 218 -9.50 23.74 -7.78
CA ASP A 218 -10.81 23.54 -8.42
C ASP A 218 -11.96 23.27 -7.41
N GLY A 219 -11.67 23.37 -6.11
CA GLY A 219 -12.61 23.10 -5.03
C GLY A 219 -12.78 21.61 -4.69
N THR A 220 -11.98 20.71 -5.28
CA THR A 220 -11.90 19.32 -4.85
C THR A 220 -11.16 19.19 -3.52
N HIS A 221 -11.72 18.39 -2.61
CA HIS A 221 -11.14 18.15 -1.28
C HIS A 221 -11.06 16.65 -1.03
N ILE A 222 -9.92 16.17 -0.54
CA ILE A 222 -9.72 14.76 -0.19
C ILE A 222 -9.15 14.68 1.22
N ASP A 223 -9.87 14.00 2.11
CA ASP A 223 -9.39 13.70 3.45
C ASP A 223 -8.91 12.25 3.50
N VAL A 224 -7.72 12.03 4.02
CA VAL A 224 -7.14 10.71 4.29
C VAL A 224 -6.96 10.58 5.80
N LYS A 225 -7.64 9.62 6.39
CA LYS A 225 -7.54 9.29 7.82
C LYS A 225 -6.91 7.91 7.98
N GLU A 226 -5.69 7.90 8.49
CA GLU A 226 -4.94 6.68 8.80
C GLU A 226 -5.64 5.90 9.92
N ASP A 227 -5.81 4.59 9.72
CA ASP A 227 -6.57 3.68 10.60
C ASP A 227 -7.97 4.18 11.01
N GLY A 228 -8.53 5.12 10.25
CA GLY A 228 -9.84 5.74 10.46
C GLY A 228 -11.01 4.87 10.00
N ILE A 229 -10.94 3.55 10.18
CA ILE A 229 -11.96 2.62 9.70
C ILE A 229 -13.31 2.93 10.40
N PRO A 230 -14.38 3.25 9.65
CA PRO A 230 -15.67 3.53 10.24
C PRO A 230 -16.29 2.25 10.84
N LEU A 231 -17.11 2.40 11.88
CA LEU A 231 -17.70 1.27 12.63
C LEU A 231 -18.43 0.26 11.72
N GLU A 232 -19.13 0.76 10.70
CA GLU A 232 -19.84 -0.06 9.70
C GLU A 232 -18.92 -0.99 8.91
N ALA A 233 -17.67 -0.56 8.68
CA ALA A 233 -16.65 -1.31 7.95
C ALA A 233 -15.71 -2.08 8.90
N ALA A 234 -15.78 -1.86 10.22
CA ALA A 234 -14.88 -2.46 11.20
C ALA A 234 -14.87 -3.99 11.12
N LYS A 235 -16.01 -4.63 10.85
CA LYS A 235 -16.09 -6.09 10.66
C LYS A 235 -15.18 -6.64 9.54
N TYR A 236 -14.87 -5.80 8.55
CA TYR A 236 -14.00 -6.15 7.42
C TYR A 236 -12.52 -5.79 7.65
N PHE A 237 -12.22 -4.71 8.40
CA PHE A 237 -10.86 -4.13 8.46
C PHE A 237 -10.21 -4.08 9.88
N SER A 238 -10.94 -4.45 10.96
CA SER A 238 -10.63 -4.19 12.38
C SER A 238 -9.26 -4.57 12.97
N ALA A 239 -8.45 -5.44 12.35
CA ALA A 239 -7.09 -5.71 12.88
C ALA A 239 -6.01 -5.75 11.81
N SER A 240 -6.36 -5.32 10.61
CA SER A 240 -5.46 -5.37 9.48
C SER A 240 -5.07 -3.98 8.99
N GLY A 241 -5.60 -2.96 9.66
CA GLY A 241 -5.46 -1.54 9.33
C GLY A 241 -6.07 -1.17 7.99
N GLY A 242 -5.90 0.09 7.66
CA GLY A 242 -6.34 0.67 6.40
C GLY A 242 -6.68 2.13 6.59
N SER A 243 -6.39 2.96 5.60
CA SER A 243 -6.71 4.38 5.68
C SER A 243 -8.06 4.63 5.03
N LEU A 244 -8.94 5.32 5.75
CA LEU A 244 -10.18 5.81 5.20
C LEU A 244 -9.89 7.04 4.36
N VAL A 245 -10.32 7.03 3.12
CA VAL A 245 -10.26 8.18 2.23
C VAL A 245 -11.67 8.68 1.99
N THR A 246 -11.89 9.97 2.21
CA THR A 246 -13.12 10.69 1.87
C THR A 246 -12.80 11.68 0.76
N ALA A 247 -13.28 11.44 -0.45
CA ALA A 247 -13.07 12.28 -1.62
C ALA A 247 -14.36 13.04 -1.98
N SER A 248 -14.31 14.36 -1.85
CA SER A 248 -15.33 15.29 -2.33
C SER A 248 -14.82 15.97 -3.59
N ILE A 249 -15.11 15.38 -4.76
CA ILE A 249 -14.69 15.90 -6.07
C ILE A 249 -15.70 16.91 -6.57
N SER A 250 -15.22 18.11 -6.91
CA SER A 250 -16.01 19.19 -7.48
C SER A 250 -16.61 18.77 -8.83
N GLY A 251 -17.83 19.25 -9.11
CA GLY A 251 -18.44 19.08 -10.44
C GLY A 251 -17.69 19.81 -11.55
N GLN A 252 -16.86 20.79 -11.19
CA GLN A 252 -16.00 21.57 -12.09
C GLN A 252 -14.54 21.10 -12.07
N ALA A 253 -14.27 19.87 -11.62
CA ALA A 253 -12.91 19.34 -11.52
C ALA A 253 -12.15 19.43 -12.85
N GLU A 254 -10.93 19.97 -12.79
CA GLU A 254 -10.09 20.20 -13.98
C GLU A 254 -9.46 18.90 -14.50
N LEU A 255 -9.27 17.91 -13.64
CA LEU A 255 -8.63 16.64 -13.96
C LEU A 255 -9.63 15.48 -13.99
N SER A 256 -9.22 14.36 -14.59
CA SER A 256 -9.99 13.11 -14.48
C SER A 256 -10.01 12.62 -13.03
N ARG A 257 -11.17 12.10 -12.58
CA ARG A 257 -11.34 11.45 -11.25
C ARG A 257 -10.24 10.45 -10.92
N ALA A 258 -9.72 9.73 -11.93
CA ALA A 258 -8.62 8.79 -11.77
C ALA A 258 -7.37 9.41 -11.10
N VAL A 259 -7.06 10.68 -11.42
CA VAL A 259 -5.89 11.38 -10.90
C VAL A 259 -6.03 11.62 -9.40
N TYR A 260 -7.15 12.17 -8.96
CA TYR A 260 -7.44 12.43 -7.54
C TYR A 260 -7.34 11.16 -6.69
N TYR A 261 -7.94 10.06 -7.16
CA TYR A 261 -7.88 8.76 -6.48
C TYR A 261 -6.45 8.20 -6.46
N GLY A 262 -5.71 8.35 -7.56
CA GLY A 262 -4.31 7.94 -7.64
C GLY A 262 -3.40 8.73 -6.69
N VAL A 263 -3.61 10.04 -6.57
CA VAL A 263 -2.90 10.91 -5.62
C VAL A 263 -3.22 10.47 -4.20
N ALA A 264 -4.51 10.29 -3.86
CA ALA A 264 -4.92 9.85 -2.54
C ALA A 264 -4.24 8.54 -2.11
N ALA A 265 -4.18 7.53 -2.99
CA ALA A 265 -3.52 6.26 -2.68
C ALA A 265 -2.00 6.39 -2.50
N ILE A 266 -1.33 7.24 -3.28
CA ILE A 266 0.12 7.46 -3.14
C ILE A 266 0.45 8.16 -1.83
N VAL A 267 -0.34 9.17 -1.48
CA VAL A 267 -0.21 9.94 -0.24
C VAL A 267 -0.43 9.01 0.97
N THR A 268 -1.48 8.19 0.92
CA THR A 268 -1.82 7.22 1.98
C THR A 268 -0.70 6.23 2.33
N ILE A 269 0.08 5.76 1.36
CA ILE A 269 1.01 4.63 1.55
C ILE A 269 2.44 5.06 1.87
N LYS A 270 2.67 6.37 1.86
CA LYS A 270 4.00 6.91 2.12
C LYS A 270 4.23 7.40 3.53
N ASN A 271 3.16 7.46 4.32
CA ASN A 271 3.28 7.41 5.77
C ASN A 271 3.61 5.98 6.21
#